data_AF-A0A0B6ZTV7-F1
#
_entry.id   AF-A0A0B6ZTV7-F1
#
_cell.length_a   1.000
_cell.length_b   1.000
_cell.length_c   1.000
_cell.angle_alpha   90.00
_cell.angle_beta   90.00
_cell.angle_gamma   90.00
#
_symmetry.space_group_name_H-M   'P 1'
#
loop_
_entity.id
_entity.type
_entity.pdbx_description
1 polymer ?
#
loop_
_entity_poly.entity_id
_entity_poly.type
_entity_poly.pdbx_seq_one_letter_code
_entity_poly.pdbx_strand_id
1 'polypeptide(L)' 'MVYSVQATCCSDHAHCCPHGYKCDVSAGTCTKGSDVMSWFTKIASKPVDASVKCKDGSECPAENTCCEIA' A
#
# COMPACT_ATOMS: atom_id res chain seq x y z
N MET A 1 -1.06 4.02 -17.15
CA MET A 1 -1.75 5.05 -16.34
C MET A 1 -1.44 4.74 -14.88
N VAL A 2 -0.43 5.39 -14.29
CA VAL A 2 -0.06 5.17 -12.87
C VAL A 2 -0.44 6.45 -12.14
N TYR A 3 -1.62 6.44 -11.52
CA TYR A 3 -2.09 7.53 -10.67
C TYR A 3 -1.51 7.34 -9.26
N SER A 4 -0.85 8.38 -8.75
CA SER A 4 -0.22 8.60 -7.43
C SER A 4 -0.34 7.54 -6.32
N VAL A 5 0.83 7.25 -5.73
CA VAL A 5 1.23 6.23 -4.74
C VAL A 5 0.70 6.35 -3.30
N GLN A 6 -0.44 7.02 -3.07
CA GLN A 6 -1.06 7.05 -1.73
C GLN A 6 -2.42 6.36 -1.77
N ALA A 7 -2.42 5.05 -1.54
CA ALA A 7 -3.61 4.25 -1.31
C ALA A 7 -3.57 3.71 0.13
N THR A 8 -4.72 3.73 0.81
CA THR A 8 -4.89 3.11 2.13
C THR A 8 -5.49 1.72 1.93
N CYS A 9 -4.89 0.72 2.57
CA CYS A 9 -5.47 -0.61 2.66
C CYS A 9 -6.72 -0.56 3.55
N CYS A 10 -7.81 -1.17 3.08
CA CYS A 10 -8.99 -1.38 3.90
C CYS A 10 -8.73 -2.44 4.98
N SER A 11 -9.57 -2.50 6.02
CA SER A 11 -9.45 -3.46 7.13
C SER A 11 -9.44 -4.93 6.69
N ASP A 12 -9.96 -5.20 5.50
CA ASP A 12 -9.98 -6.51 4.84
C ASP A 12 -8.60 -6.98 4.35
N HIS A 13 -7.59 -6.11 4.33
CA HIS A 13 -6.21 -6.36 3.84
C HIS A 13 -6.08 -6.87 2.38
N ALA A 14 -7.19 -7.18 1.70
CA ALA A 14 -7.23 -7.60 0.31
C ALA A 14 -7.61 -6.47 -0.66
N HIS A 15 -8.02 -5.31 -0.14
CA HIS A 15 -8.52 -4.21 -0.96
C HIS A 15 -7.89 -2.88 -0.55
N CYS A 16 -7.64 -2.01 -1.53
CA CYS A 16 -7.06 -0.69 -1.33
C CYS A 16 -7.94 0.41 -1.93
N CYS A 17 -8.07 1.51 -1.21
CA CYS A 17 -8.76 2.71 -1.67
C CYS A 17 -7.76 3.88 -1.84
N PRO A 18 -7.96 4.76 -2.85
CA PRO A 18 -7.13 5.94 -3.01
C PRO A 18 -7.22 6.87 -1.80
N HIS A 19 -6.20 7.71 -1.61
CA HIS A 19 -6.18 8.66 -0.51
C HIS A 19 -7.44 9.56 -0.49
N GLY A 20 -8.07 9.64 0.68
CA GLY A 20 -9.29 10.41 0.91
C GLY A 20 -10.58 9.66 0.58
N TYR A 21 -10.52 8.39 0.18
CA TYR A 21 -11.70 7.52 0.10
C TYR A 21 -11.85 6.70 1.39
N LYS A 22 -13.10 6.50 1.82
CA LYS A 22 -13.48 5.58 2.88
C LYS A 22 -13.80 4.22 2.29
N CYS A 23 -13.28 3.18 2.92
CA CYS A 23 -13.61 1.81 2.56
C CYS A 23 -15.01 1.46 3.09
N ASP A 24 -15.95 1.22 2.19
CA ASP A 24 -17.20 0.53 2.49
C ASP A 24 -17.03 -0.96 2.20
N VAL A 25 -16.61 -1.70 3.24
CA VAL A 25 -16.29 -3.13 3.15
C VAL A 25 -17.54 -3.99 2.92
N SER A 26 -18.72 -3.49 3.30
CA SER A 26 -20.00 -4.20 3.14
C SER A 26 -20.49 -4.16 1.69
N ALA A 27 -20.32 -3.01 1.02
CA ALA A 27 -20.64 -2.85 -0.40
C ALA A 27 -19.47 -3.21 -1.32
N GLY A 28 -18.25 -3.32 -0.79
CA GLY A 28 -17.03 -3.52 -1.57
C GLY A 28 -16.69 -2.31 -2.45
N THR A 29 -16.83 -1.11 -1.89
CA THR A 29 -16.62 0.14 -2.62
C THR A 29 -15.80 1.14 -1.81
N CYS A 30 -15.09 2.01 -2.52
CA CYS A 30 -14.44 3.18 -1.95
C CYS A 30 -15.39 4.38 -2.13
N THR A 31 -15.75 5.04 -1.04
CA THR A 31 -16.68 6.17 -1.05
C THR A 31 -16.00 7.46 -0.59
N LYS A 32 -16.23 8.57 -1.29
CA LYS A 32 -15.73 9.90 -0.93
C LYS A 32 -16.83 10.93 -1.15
N GLY A 33 -17.58 11.25 -0.09
CA GLY A 33 -18.75 12.13 -0.20
C GLY A 33 -19.84 11.47 -1.04
N SER A 34 -20.17 12.05 -2.20
CA SER A 34 -21.11 11.50 -3.18
C SER A 34 -20.47 10.55 -4.21
N ASP A 35 -19.14 10.51 -4.30
CA ASP A 35 -18.43 9.65 -5.23
C ASP A 35 -18.31 8.24 -4.67
N VAL A 36 -18.87 7.26 -5.39
CA VAL A 36 -18.77 5.83 -5.09
C VAL A 36 -18.03 5.15 -6.23
N MET A 37 -16.95 4.45 -5.92
CA MET A 37 -16.21 3.66 -6.90
C MET A 37 -15.98 2.25 -6.39
N SER A 38 -15.92 1.30 -7.30
CA SER A 38 -15.50 -0.06 -7.00
C SER A 38 -14.07 -0.02 -6.46
N TRP A 39 -13.83 -0.68 -5.32
CA TRP A 39 -12.47 -0.80 -4.80
C TRP A 39 -11.60 -1.63 -5.76
N PHE A 40 -10.28 -1.42 -5.68
CA PHE A 40 -9.35 -2.23 -6.45
C PHE A 40 -8.91 -3.44 -5.63
N THR A 41 -8.94 -4.62 -6.25
CA THR A 41 -8.36 -5.83 -5.67
C THR A 41 -6.85 -5.63 -5.52
N LYS A 42 -6.32 -5.99 -4.35
CA LYS A 42 -4.89 -5.95 -4.09
C LYS A 42 -4.17 -6.84 -5.10
N ILE A 43 -3.38 -6.20 -5.95
CA ILE A 43 -2.40 -6.90 -6.75
C ILE A 43 -1.26 -7.23 -5.78
N ALA A 44 -0.91 -8.51 -5.66
CA ALA A 44 0.25 -8.89 -4.87
C ALA A 44 1.45 -8.08 -5.35
N SER A 45 2.12 -7.37 -4.44
CA SER A 45 3.41 -6.78 -4.76
C SER A 45 4.30 -7.92 -5.23
N LYS A 46 5.12 -7.67 -6.25
CA LYS A 46 6.23 -8.58 -6.52
C LYS A 46 6.98 -8.76 -5.20
N PRO A 47 7.27 -10.01 -4.77
CA PRO A 47 8.17 -10.20 -3.66
C PRO A 47 9.44 -9.43 -4.00
N VAL A 48 9.88 -8.55 -3.10
CA VAL A 48 11.19 -7.93 -3.23
C VAL A 48 12.16 -9.08 -2.96
N ASP A 49 12.67 -9.70 -4.03
CA ASP A 49 13.45 -10.95 -4.00
C ASP A 49 14.67 -10.88 -3.06
N ALA A 50 15.08 -9.68 -2.65
CA ALA A 50 16.02 -9.49 -1.57
C ALA A 50 15.66 -8.25 -0.73
N SER A 51 15.44 -8.48 0.57
CA SER A 51 15.38 -7.43 1.59
C SER A 51 16.68 -7.47 2.39
N VAL A 52 17.42 -6.37 2.42
CA VAL A 52 18.63 -6.23 3.24
C VAL A 52 18.22 -5.87 4.67
N LYS A 53 18.68 -6.66 5.64
CA LYS A 53 18.61 -6.32 7.07
C LYS A 53 19.79 -5.45 7.45
N CYS A 54 19.51 -4.23 7.90
CA CYS A 54 20.50 -3.32 8.44
C CYS A 54 20.84 -3.71 9.90
N LYS A 55 22.02 -3.29 10.37
CA LYS A 55 22.49 -3.55 11.75
C LYS A 55 21.53 -2.98 12.82
N ASP A 56 20.78 -1.95 12.44
CA ASP A 56 19.76 -1.29 13.27
C ASP A 56 18.43 -2.06 13.35
N GLY A 57 18.30 -3.19 12.63
CA GLY A 57 17.05 -3.97 12.56
C GLY A 57 16.06 -3.47 11.51
N SER A 58 16.35 -2.34 10.86
CA SER A 58 15.60 -1.84 9.71
C SER A 58 15.77 -2.76 8.48
N GLU A 59 14.70 -2.98 7.72
CA GLU A 59 14.68 -3.76 6.48
C GLU A 59 14.49 -2.85 5.28
N CYS A 60 15.41 -2.92 4.32
CA CYS A 60 15.35 -2.12 3.09
C CYS A 60 15.33 -3.02 1.86
N PRO A 61 14.72 -2.58 0.73
CA PRO A 61 14.84 -3.29 -0.54
C PRO A 61 16.32 -3.44 -0.93
N ALA A 62 16.72 -4.56 -1.55
CA ALA A 62 18.11 -4.78 -1.95
C ALA A 62 18.70 -3.73 -2.89
N GLU A 63 17.86 -2.95 -3.56
CA GLU A 63 18.26 -1.80 -4.38
C GLU A 63 18.74 -0.60 -3.53
N ASN A 64 18.60 -0.64 -2.21
CA ASN A 64 19.01 0.42 -1.29
C ASN A 64 20.09 -0.07 -0.32
N THR A 65 20.99 0.84 0.08
CA THR A 65 22.04 0.56 1.07
C THR A 65 21.62 1.03 2.46
N CYS A 66 22.09 0.34 3.50
CA CYS A 66 21.89 0.78 4.88
C CYS A 66 22.69 2.05 5.15
N CYS A 67 22.00 3.12 5.55
CA CYS A 67 22.64 4.34 6.00
C CYS A 67 23.07 4.19 7.47
N GLU A 68 24.29 4.59 7.82
CA GLU A 68 24.68 4.74 9.22
C GLU A 68 24.10 6.06 9.74
N ILE A 69 23.10 5.95 10.61
CA ILE A 69 22.62 7.07 11.41
C ILE A 69 23.63 7.25 12.54
N ALA A 70 24.55 8.20 12.37
CA ALA A 70 25.51 8.63 13.38
C ALA A 70 24.84 9.50 14.47
#